data_AF-A0A1A2L4Y8-F1
#
_entry.id   AF-A0A1A2L4Y8-F1
#
_cell.length_a   1.000
_cell.length_b   1.000
_cell.length_c   1.000
_cell.angle_alpha   90.00
_cell.angle_beta   90.00
_cell.angle_gamma   90.00
#
_symmetry.space_group_name_H-M   'P 1'
#
loop_
_entity.id
_entity.type
_entity.pdbx_description
1 polymer ?
#
loop_
_entity_poly.entity_id
_entity_poly.type
_entity_poly.pdbx_seq_one_letter_code
_entity_poly.pdbx_strand_id
1 'polypeptide(L)'
;MRADLAAIRALGAALAAHAADLNTVAAALRSMPSPADALGPVAERFVIAFTEAVTEHSAAVAALGTHTGSGALHAEGTVNVFHAAGERAAELLPQV
;
A
#
# COMPACT_ATOMS: atom_id res chain seq x y z
N MET A 1 -18.09 -14.97 19.19
CA MET A 1 -16.78 -14.44 18.73
C MET A 1 -16.95 -12.94 18.53
N ARG A 2 -16.18 -12.09 19.22
CA ARG A 2 -16.24 -10.63 19.07
C ARG A 2 -15.01 -10.19 18.30
N ALA A 3 -15.17 -9.83 17.02
CA ALA A 3 -14.08 -9.27 16.25
C ALA A 3 -13.66 -7.93 16.87
N ASP A 4 -12.36 -7.72 17.08
CA ASP A 4 -11.85 -6.44 17.53
C ASP A 4 -11.83 -5.45 16.36
N LEU A 5 -12.96 -4.76 16.17
CA LEU A 5 -13.12 -3.78 15.10
C LEU A 5 -12.19 -2.58 15.25
N ALA A 6 -11.71 -2.28 16.45
CA ALA A 6 -10.73 -1.20 16.65
C ALA A 6 -9.37 -1.64 16.10
N ALA A 7 -8.95 -2.87 16.37
CA ALA A 7 -7.73 -3.45 15.81
C ALA A 7 -7.79 -3.56 14.27
N ILE A 8 -8.94 -3.98 13.70
CA ILE A 8 -9.10 -4.08 12.24
C ILE A 8 -9.03 -2.69 11.57
N ARG A 9 -9.67 -1.67 12.16
CA ARG A 9 -9.56 -0.28 11.66
C ARG A 9 -8.13 0.26 11.76
N ALA A 10 -7.46 0.02 12.89
CA ALA A 10 -6.06 0.44 13.07
C ALA A 10 -5.14 -0.21 12.04
N LEU A 11 -5.34 -1.50 11.76
CA LEU A 11 -4.63 -2.20 10.70
C LEU A 11 -4.90 -1.60 9.32
N GLY A 12 -6.17 -1.32 8.99
CA GLY A 12 -6.53 -0.67 7.72
C GLY A 12 -5.87 0.70 7.54
N ALA A 13 -5.85 1.54 8.59
CA ALA A 13 -5.18 2.83 8.57
C ALA A 13 -3.65 2.70 8.38
N ALA A 14 -3.01 1.73 9.05
CA ALA A 14 -1.59 1.46 8.90
C ALA A 14 -1.24 1.01 7.47
N LEU A 15 -2.07 0.13 6.88
CA LEU A 15 -1.91 -0.32 5.49
C LEU A 15 -2.06 0.83 4.50
N ALA A 16 -3.05 1.72 4.70
CA ALA A 16 -3.22 2.90 3.85
C ALA A 16 -2.02 3.85 3.95
N ALA A 17 -1.48 4.08 5.14
CA ALA A 17 -0.27 4.88 5.33
C ALA A 17 0.94 4.25 4.62
N HIS A 18 1.16 2.94 4.80
CA HIS A 18 2.25 2.24 4.11
C HIS A 18 2.11 2.29 2.58
N ALA A 19 0.88 2.19 2.05
CA ALA A 19 0.65 2.34 0.62
C ALA A 19 1.06 3.74 0.10
N ALA A 20 0.74 4.79 0.85
CA ALA A 20 1.13 6.16 0.53
C ALA A 20 2.66 6.35 0.59
N ASP A 21 3.31 5.79 1.61
CA ASP A 21 4.76 5.84 1.77
C ASP A 21 5.46 5.12 0.60
N LEU A 22 5.01 3.93 0.22
CA LEU A 22 5.54 3.18 -0.92
C LEU A 22 5.39 3.95 -2.23
N ASN A 23 4.23 4.58 -2.46
CA ASN A 23 4.03 5.42 -3.64
C ASN A 23 4.97 6.64 -3.65
N THR A 24 5.24 7.23 -2.49
CA THR A 24 6.19 8.34 -2.34
C THR A 24 7.61 7.88 -2.66
N VAL A 25 8.03 6.71 -2.16
CA VAL A 25 9.34 6.11 -2.48
C VAL A 25 9.46 5.81 -3.98
N ALA A 26 8.43 5.25 -4.60
CA ALA A 26 8.42 4.99 -6.04
C ALA A 26 8.55 6.30 -6.85
N ALA A 27 7.88 7.37 -6.44
CA ALA A 27 8.00 8.68 -7.07
C ALA A 27 9.42 9.27 -6.90
N ALA A 28 10.00 9.16 -5.71
CA ALA A 28 11.35 9.60 -5.43
C ALA A 28 12.39 8.88 -6.31
N LEU A 29 12.28 7.54 -6.43
CA LEU A 29 13.14 6.74 -7.30
C LEU A 29 13.05 7.18 -8.77
N ARG A 30 11.84 7.45 -9.27
CA ARG A 30 11.65 7.94 -10.65
C ARG A 30 12.20 9.35 -10.89
N SER A 31 12.29 10.16 -9.83
CA SER A 31 12.83 11.52 -9.90
C SER A 31 14.35 11.58 -9.78
N MET A 32 15.02 10.45 -9.54
CA MET A 32 16.47 10.42 -9.40
C MET A 32 17.15 10.93 -10.68
N PRO A 33 18.11 11.86 -10.57
CA PRO A 33 18.84 12.35 -11.73
C PRO A 33 19.65 11.22 -12.37
N SER A 34 19.74 11.24 -13.69
CA SER A 34 20.56 10.27 -14.42
C SER A 34 22.04 10.45 -14.07
N PRO A 35 22.78 9.37 -13.75
CA PRO A 35 24.21 9.45 -13.53
C PRO A 35 25.03 9.62 -14.84
N ALA A 36 24.36 9.70 -16.00
CA ALA A 36 24.99 9.84 -17.33
C ALA A 36 26.01 10.99 -17.40
N ASP A 37 25.64 12.15 -16.86
CA ASP A 37 26.46 13.37 -16.93
C ASP A 37 27.72 13.29 -16.06
N ALA A 38 27.70 12.44 -15.02
CA ALA A 38 28.79 12.31 -14.05
C ALA A 38 29.80 11.20 -14.41
N LEU A 39 29.35 10.14 -15.10
CA LEU A 39 30.16 8.95 -15.34
C LEU A 39 30.76 8.88 -16.75
N GLY A 40 30.28 9.71 -17.67
CA GLY A 40 30.80 9.80 -19.03
C GLY A 40 30.57 8.52 -19.87
N PRO A 41 31.16 8.46 -21.09
CA PRO A 41 30.83 7.44 -22.09
C PRO A 41 31.17 6.00 -21.68
N VAL A 42 32.19 5.82 -20.83
CA VAL A 42 32.63 4.49 -20.38
C VAL A 42 31.55 3.79 -19.54
N ALA A 43 30.69 4.55 -18.87
CA ALA A 43 29.65 4.02 -18.01
C ALA A 43 28.29 3.87 -18.72
N GLU A 44 28.19 4.09 -20.03
CA GLU A 44 26.92 4.08 -20.76
C GLU A 44 26.07 2.83 -20.50
N ARG A 45 26.69 1.63 -20.58
CA ARG A 45 26.00 0.37 -20.27
C ARG A 45 25.55 0.26 -18.81
N PHE A 46 26.33 0.81 -17.89
CA PHE A 46 25.95 0.86 -16.48
C PHE A 46 24.76 1.80 -16.28
N VAL A 47 24.77 2.98 -16.91
CA VAL A 47 23.68 3.96 -16.83
C VAL A 47 22.38 3.36 -17.40
N ILE A 48 22.46 2.63 -18.50
CA ILE A 48 21.32 1.91 -19.08
C ILE A 48 20.78 0.88 -18.07
N ALA A 49 21.64 -0.03 -17.59
CA ALA A 49 21.24 -1.07 -16.64
C ALA A 49 20.69 -0.47 -15.32
N PHE A 50 21.29 0.63 -14.85
CA PHE A 50 20.83 1.36 -13.66
C PHE A 50 19.44 1.96 -13.88
N THR A 51 19.20 2.59 -15.03
CA THR A 51 17.91 3.21 -15.36
C THR A 51 16.81 2.15 -15.50
N GLU A 52 17.13 1.01 -16.12
CA GLU A 52 16.23 -0.14 -16.19
C GLU A 52 15.89 -0.67 -14.80
N ALA A 53 16.90 -0.90 -13.95
CA ALA A 53 16.72 -1.39 -12.59
C ALA A 53 15.90 -0.41 -11.72
N VAL A 54 16.16 0.89 -11.80
CA VAL A 54 15.39 1.93 -11.07
C VAL A 54 13.93 1.94 -11.56
N THR A 55 13.72 1.81 -12.86
CA THR A 55 12.37 1.76 -13.45
C THR A 55 11.60 0.54 -12.94
N GLU A 56 12.19 -0.65 -13.04
CA GLU A 56 11.61 -1.91 -12.55
C GLU A 56 11.33 -1.85 -11.06
N HIS A 57 12.29 -1.40 -10.26
CA HIS A 57 12.14 -1.31 -8.81
C HIS A 57 11.04 -0.32 -8.42
N SER A 58 10.97 0.84 -9.08
CA SER A 58 9.91 1.82 -8.84
C SER A 58 8.51 1.26 -9.18
N ALA A 59 8.41 0.42 -10.22
CA ALA A 59 7.16 -0.23 -10.61
C ALA A 59 6.75 -1.31 -9.59
N ALA A 60 7.71 -2.13 -9.12
CA ALA A 60 7.47 -3.13 -8.09
C ALA A 60 7.01 -2.50 -6.76
N VAL A 61 7.64 -1.40 -6.35
CA VAL A 61 7.25 -0.66 -5.14
C VAL A 61 5.83 -0.08 -5.27
N ALA A 62 5.47 0.49 -6.43
CA ALA A 62 4.12 1.00 -6.68
C ALA A 62 3.05 -0.12 -6.70
N ALA A 63 3.39 -1.29 -7.25
CA ALA A 63 2.52 -2.46 -7.23
C ALA A 63 2.29 -2.96 -5.80
N LEU A 64 3.34 -2.97 -4.96
CA LEU A 64 3.23 -3.28 -3.55
C LEU A 64 2.32 -2.27 -2.83
N GLY A 65 2.49 -0.97 -3.10
CA GLY A 65 1.61 0.08 -2.57
C GLY A 65 0.14 -0.16 -2.92
N THR A 66 -0.15 -0.53 -4.16
CA THR A 66 -1.50 -0.92 -4.59
C THR A 66 -2.03 -2.13 -3.82
N HIS A 67 -1.21 -3.17 -3.68
CA HIS A 67 -1.61 -4.38 -2.95
C HIS A 67 -1.89 -4.11 -1.46
N THR A 68 -1.03 -3.33 -0.81
CA THR A 68 -1.22 -2.88 0.58
C THR A 68 -2.49 -2.03 0.72
N GLY A 69 -2.76 -1.15 -0.25
CA GLY A 69 -4.01 -0.36 -0.30
C GLY A 69 -5.26 -1.24 -0.42
N SER A 70 -5.24 -2.29 -1.24
CA SER A 70 -6.33 -3.28 -1.29
C SER A 70 -6.55 -3.98 0.05
N GLY A 71 -5.48 -4.23 0.81
CA GLY A 71 -5.57 -4.74 2.18
C GLY A 71 -6.34 -3.80 3.12
N ALA A 72 -6.13 -2.48 2.99
CA ALA A 72 -6.89 -1.48 3.76
C ALA A 72 -8.39 -1.51 3.42
N LEU A 73 -8.73 -1.59 2.13
CA LEU A 73 -10.13 -1.72 1.66
C LEU A 73 -10.79 -3.00 2.19
N HIS A 74 -10.05 -4.12 2.23
CA HIS A 74 -10.56 -5.38 2.78
C HIS A 74 -10.81 -5.28 4.29
N ALA A 75 -9.94 -4.59 5.03
CA ALA A 75 -10.13 -4.35 6.46
C ALA A 75 -11.40 -3.52 6.72
N GLU A 76 -11.63 -2.46 5.93
CA GLU A 76 -12.85 -1.66 5.97
C GLU A 76 -14.11 -2.50 5.65
N GLY A 77 -14.07 -3.29 4.57
CA GLY A 77 -15.17 -4.19 4.22
C GLY A 77 -15.49 -5.19 5.33
N THR A 78 -14.46 -5.73 6.00
CA THR A 78 -14.64 -6.64 7.14
C THR A 78 -15.33 -5.95 8.30
N VAL A 79 -14.95 -4.71 8.62
CA VAL A 79 -15.59 -3.91 9.68
C VAL A 79 -17.08 -3.69 9.37
N ASN A 80 -17.41 -3.36 8.11
CA ASN A 80 -18.79 -3.11 7.69
C ASN A 80 -19.66 -4.37 7.80
N VAL A 81 -19.12 -5.53 7.42
CA VAL A 81 -19.83 -6.81 7.58
C VAL A 81 -20.10 -7.13 9.04
N PHE A 82 -19.11 -6.97 9.92
CA PHE A 82 -19.31 -7.22 11.35
C PHE A 82 -20.25 -6.21 12.01
N HIS A 83 -20.23 -4.94 11.58
CA HIS A 83 -21.16 -3.93 12.04
C HIS A 83 -22.61 -4.31 11.68
N ALA A 84 -22.86 -4.64 10.41
CA ALA A 84 -24.19 -5.05 9.95
C ALA A 84 -24.68 -6.34 10.63
N ALA A 85 -23.79 -7.31 10.88
CA ALA A 85 -24.12 -8.50 11.64
C ALA A 85 -24.48 -8.17 13.11
N GLY A 86 -23.82 -7.18 13.72
CA GLY A 86 -24.13 -6.69 15.06
C GLY A 86 -25.49 -6.01 15.15
N GLU A 87 -25.83 -5.14 14.20
CA GLU A 87 -27.15 -4.50 14.11
C GLU A 87 -28.27 -5.54 13.94
N ARG A 88 -28.08 -6.49 13.02
CA ARG A 88 -29.03 -7.58 12.80
C ARG A 88 -29.22 -8.44 14.05
N ALA A 89 -28.15 -8.72 14.79
CA ALA A 89 -28.26 -9.45 16.05
C ALA A 89 -29.03 -8.64 17.11
N ALA A 90 -28.83 -7.32 17.17
CA ALA A 90 -29.55 -6.44 18.08
C ALA A 90 -31.06 -6.35 17.75
N GLU A 91 -31.42 -6.37 16.47
CA GLU A 91 -32.83 -6.41 16.02
C GLU A 91 -33.56 -7.71 16.41
N LEU A 92 -32.84 -8.83 16.46
CA LEU A 92 -33.40 -10.16 16.70
C LEU A 92 -33.44 -10.55 18.18
N LEU A 93 -32.74 -9.81 19.05
CA LEU A 93 -32.72 -10.06 20.48
C LEU A 93 -33.83 -9.23 21.17
N PRO A 94 -34.72 -9.86 21.96
CA PRO A 94 -35.73 -9.13 22.72
C PRO A 94 -35.04 -8.21 23.73
N GLN A 95 -35.45 -6.93 23.77
CA GLN A 95 -35.01 -6.01 24.81
C GLN A 95 -35.66 -6.42 26.13
N VAL A 96 -34.88 -7.06 27.00
CA VAL A 96 -35.23 -7.35 28.40
C VAL A 96 -34.86 -6.19 29.30
#